data_AF-A0A0M2LKA9-F1
#
_entry.id   AF-A0A0M2LKA9-F1
#
_cell.length_a   1.000
_cell.length_b   1.000
_cell.length_c   1.000
_cell.angle_alpha   90.00
_cell.angle_beta   90.00
_cell.angle_gamma   90.00
#
_symmetry.space_group_name_H-M   'P 1'
#
loop_
_entity.id
_entity.type
_entity.pdbx_description
1 polymer ?
#
loop_
_entity_poly.entity_id
_entity_poly.type
_entity_poly.pdbx_seq_one_letter_code
_entity_poly.pdbx_strand_id
1 'polypeptide(L)'
;MQYENLEYSFVHRSFQEYFTAVYLRDSPFSVVRLFLQRNRSGSRENVLPMLMGMDRDRIEKEWSYDAINELHKAISGSDIEDRVIAVFQNYWVGMEFGIDASGDVIYLGVPESELFRKTSVLDYMYPVNEHYMWWLQDFASLAKCYQSYLQLSKEEGLPVETVERKEKDELRNDNNMAYRIPGSAITLETAKKTGLYDVAVYLINTVDRCRRDIIKRVESRDSFADNLFGDDNS
;
A
#
# COMPACT_ATOMS: atom_id res chain seq x y z
N MET A 1 9.36 -40.32 32.77
CA MET A 1 9.00 -38.91 32.95
C MET A 1 8.55 -38.37 31.61
N GLN A 2 7.24 -38.21 31.43
CA GLN A 2 6.70 -37.43 30.32
C GLN A 2 6.93 -35.96 30.68
N TYR A 3 7.68 -35.22 29.87
CA TYR A 3 7.75 -33.78 30.02
C TYR A 3 6.40 -33.22 29.57
N GLU A 4 5.56 -32.83 30.52
CA GLU A 4 4.44 -31.95 30.23
C GLU A 4 5.03 -30.62 29.75
N ASN A 5 4.97 -30.37 28.44
CA ASN A 5 5.34 -29.09 27.88
C ASN A 5 4.34 -28.04 28.39
N LEU A 6 4.75 -27.24 29.37
CA LEU A 6 4.02 -26.05 29.79
C LEU A 6 4.01 -25.05 28.63
N GLU A 7 2.87 -24.95 27.94
CA GLU A 7 2.61 -23.93 26.94
C GLU A 7 1.97 -22.71 27.61
N TYR A 8 2.64 -21.56 27.50
CA TYR A 8 2.11 -20.27 27.93
C TYR A 8 1.64 -19.49 26.72
N SER A 9 0.44 -18.92 26.80
CA SER A 9 -0.13 -18.04 25.78
C SER A 9 -0.72 -16.80 26.43
N PHE A 10 -0.82 -15.72 25.65
CA PHE A 10 -1.57 -14.55 26.08
C PHE A 10 -3.06 -14.89 26.17
N VAL A 11 -3.71 -14.43 27.25
CA VAL A 11 -5.15 -14.63 27.48
C VAL A 11 -6.00 -13.95 26.39
N HIS A 12 -5.50 -12.84 25.81
CA HIS A 12 -6.19 -12.12 24.75
C HIS A 12 -5.22 -11.57 23.71
N ARG A 13 -5.67 -11.54 22.45
CA ARG A 13 -4.90 -11.04 21.30
C ARG A 13 -4.41 -9.59 21.49
N SER A 14 -5.25 -8.74 22.06
CA SER A 14 -4.88 -7.33 22.29
C SER A 14 -3.69 -7.17 23.23
N PHE A 15 -3.45 -8.11 24.16
CA PHE A 15 -2.24 -8.07 25.00
C PHE A 15 -1.00 -8.42 24.18
N GLN A 16 -1.07 -9.41 23.30
CA GLN A 16 0.02 -9.71 22.38
C GLN A 16 0.33 -8.48 21.51
N GLU A 17 -0.70 -7.84 20.94
CA GLU A 17 -0.52 -6.65 20.11
C GLU A 17 0.09 -5.48 20.91
N TYR A 18 -0.36 -5.26 22.14
CA TYR A 18 0.18 -4.25 23.04
C TYR A 18 1.64 -4.48 23.40
N PHE A 19 1.98 -5.67 23.90
CA PHE A 19 3.36 -5.97 24.27
C PHE A 19 4.29 -6.00 23.04
N THR A 20 3.76 -6.35 21.87
CA THR A 20 4.51 -6.22 20.61
C THR A 20 4.77 -4.74 20.27
N ALA A 21 3.77 -3.86 20.42
CA ALA A 21 3.97 -2.42 20.20
C ALA A 21 4.99 -1.82 21.18
N VAL A 22 4.92 -2.19 22.46
CA VAL A 22 5.90 -1.76 23.49
C VAL A 22 7.30 -2.27 23.14
N TYR A 23 7.43 -3.55 22.78
CA TYR A 23 8.71 -4.13 22.35
C TYR A 23 9.29 -3.38 21.15
N LEU A 24 8.47 -3.09 20.13
CA LEU A 24 8.91 -2.37 18.93
C LEU A 24 9.33 -0.93 19.23
N ARG A 25 8.58 -0.21 20.09
CA ARG A 25 8.95 1.13 20.54
C ARG A 25 10.35 1.13 21.15
N ASP A 26 10.63 0.19 22.04
CA ASP A 26 11.90 0.16 22.77
C ASP A 26 13.05 -0.53 21.98
N SER A 27 12.74 -1.10 20.81
CA SER A 27 13.71 -1.77 19.94
C SER A 27 14.55 -0.78 19.12
N PRO A 28 15.75 -1.19 18.66
CA PRO A 28 16.51 -0.47 17.64
C PRO A 28 15.67 -0.26 16.38
N PHE A 29 15.84 0.89 15.72
CA PHE A 29 15.01 1.23 14.56
C PHE A 29 15.17 0.26 13.38
N SER A 30 16.30 -0.45 13.27
CA SER A 30 16.47 -1.51 12.27
C SER A 30 15.45 -2.65 12.41
N VAL A 31 15.05 -2.98 13.64
CA VAL A 31 14.01 -3.98 13.93
C VAL A 31 12.64 -3.43 13.55
N VAL A 32 12.35 -2.17 13.88
CA VAL A 32 11.11 -1.49 13.52
C VAL A 32 10.97 -1.38 12.01
N ARG A 33 12.02 -0.96 11.31
CA ARG A 33 12.08 -0.90 9.85
C ARG A 33 11.81 -2.26 9.22
N LEU A 34 12.39 -3.33 9.77
CA LEU A 34 12.13 -4.69 9.28
C LEU A 34 10.67 -5.10 9.51
N PHE A 35 10.10 -4.76 10.66
CA PHE A 35 8.68 -4.97 10.93
C PHE A 35 7.81 -4.22 9.92
N LEU A 36 8.05 -2.93 9.69
CA LEU A 36 7.31 -2.13 8.71
C LEU A 36 7.43 -2.71 7.29
N GLN A 37 8.61 -3.15 6.86
CA GLN A 37 8.82 -3.75 5.53
C GLN A 37 8.18 -5.13 5.34
N ARG A 38 8.05 -5.91 6.43
CA ARG A 38 7.50 -7.28 6.39
C ARG A 38 6.03 -7.36 6.73
N ASN A 39 5.48 -6.35 7.41
CA ASN A 39 4.08 -6.34 7.77
C ASN A 39 3.25 -6.17 6.50
N ARG A 40 2.72 -7.28 5.99
CA ARG A 40 1.66 -7.25 4.99
C ARG A 40 0.42 -6.74 5.69
N SER A 41 -0.16 -5.68 5.15
CA SER A 41 -1.43 -5.03 5.52
C SER A 41 -2.67 -5.97 5.59
N GLY A 42 -2.51 -7.29 5.60
CA GLY A 42 -3.56 -8.28 5.81
C GLY A 42 -3.26 -9.24 6.97
N SER A 43 -2.19 -9.01 7.74
CA SER A 43 -1.98 -9.74 8.99
C SER A 43 -3.14 -9.42 9.92
N ARG A 44 -3.75 -10.44 10.53
CA ARG A 44 -4.82 -10.24 11.52
C ARG A 44 -4.35 -9.41 12.72
N GLU A 45 -3.04 -9.21 12.89
CA GLU A 45 -2.40 -8.50 14.00
C GLU A 45 -2.32 -7.01 13.71
N ASN A 46 -3.05 -6.21 14.49
CA ASN A 46 -3.16 -4.77 14.28
C ASN A 46 -2.24 -3.97 15.22
N VAL A 47 -0.94 -4.27 15.18
CA VAL A 47 0.07 -3.63 16.04
C VAL A 47 0.36 -2.19 15.61
N LEU A 48 0.24 -1.90 14.31
CA LEU A 48 0.73 -0.67 13.71
C LEU A 48 0.05 0.61 14.25
N PRO A 49 -1.28 0.69 14.39
CA PRO A 49 -1.93 1.87 14.97
C PRO A 49 -1.48 2.15 16.41
N MET A 50 -1.27 1.11 17.21
CA MET A 50 -0.81 1.25 18.59
C MET A 50 0.63 1.73 18.65
N LEU A 51 1.51 1.14 17.83
CA LEU A 51 2.89 1.58 17.70
C LEU A 51 2.97 3.05 17.23
N MET A 52 2.13 3.45 16.26
CA MET A 52 2.00 4.84 15.82
C MET A 52 1.40 5.78 16.88
N GLY A 53 0.70 5.25 17.88
CA GLY A 53 0.27 6.03 19.05
C GLY A 53 1.38 6.25 20.07
N MET A 54 2.33 5.31 20.14
CA MET A 54 3.43 5.33 21.11
C MET A 54 4.70 6.02 20.61
N ASP A 55 5.00 5.90 19.32
CA ASP A 55 6.32 6.24 18.75
C ASP A 55 6.22 6.91 17.37
N ARG A 56 5.16 7.69 17.17
CA ARG A 56 4.88 8.37 15.89
C ARG A 56 6.09 9.12 15.37
N ASP A 57 6.73 9.89 16.24
CA ASP A 57 7.70 10.91 15.84
C ASP A 57 8.96 10.26 15.27
N ARG A 58 9.43 9.19 15.92
CA ARG A 58 10.57 8.39 15.43
C ARG A 58 10.24 7.71 14.11
N ILE A 59 9.07 7.08 14.01
CA ILE A 59 8.64 6.37 12.80
C ILE A 59 8.47 7.33 11.62
N GLU A 60 7.86 8.49 11.86
CA GLU A 60 7.70 9.52 10.84
C GLU A 60 9.04 10.01 10.31
N LYS A 61 9.97 10.32 11.22
CA LYS A 61 11.28 10.85 10.86
C LYS A 61 12.18 9.83 10.17
N GLU A 62 12.23 8.59 10.67
CA GLU A 62 13.21 7.59 10.22
C GLU A 62 12.68 6.62 9.14
N TRP A 63 11.38 6.62 8.85
CA TRP A 63 10.80 5.74 7.82
C TRP A 63 9.71 6.39 6.97
N SER A 64 8.67 6.99 7.56
CA SER A 64 7.54 7.49 6.76
C SER A 64 7.95 8.62 5.82
N TYR A 65 8.84 9.51 6.28
CA TYR A 65 9.40 10.60 5.48
C TYR A 65 10.13 10.09 4.23
N ASP A 66 10.99 9.09 4.39
CA ASP A 66 11.73 8.49 3.28
C ASP A 66 10.78 7.73 2.34
N ALA A 67 9.89 6.91 2.89
CA ALA A 67 8.95 6.10 2.13
C ALA A 67 8.00 6.94 1.27
N ILE A 68 7.45 8.04 1.82
CA ILE A 68 6.53 8.91 1.07
C ILE A 68 7.27 9.71 -0.01
N ASN A 69 8.52 10.09 0.22
CA ASN A 69 9.34 10.77 -0.78
C ASN A 69 9.76 9.83 -1.92
N GLU A 70 10.07 8.58 -1.62
CA GLU A 70 10.32 7.54 -2.62
C GLU A 70 9.09 7.31 -3.51
N LEU A 71 7.91 7.16 -2.90
CA LEU A 71 6.64 7.04 -3.61
C LEU A 71 6.35 8.26 -4.49
N HIS A 72 6.44 9.46 -3.92
CA HIS A 72 6.21 10.70 -4.65
C HIS A 72 7.18 10.86 -5.83
N LYS A 73 8.45 10.47 -5.67
CA LYS A 73 9.45 10.48 -6.75
C LYS A 73 9.09 9.47 -7.84
N ALA A 74 8.65 8.26 -7.48
CA ALA A 74 8.27 7.22 -8.43
C ALA A 74 7.07 7.60 -9.30
N ILE A 75 6.17 8.46 -8.79
CA ILE A 75 5.00 8.97 -9.52
C ILE A 75 5.17 10.43 -9.97
N SER A 76 6.40 10.91 -10.07
CA SER A 76 6.69 12.28 -10.51
C SER A 76 6.56 12.41 -12.03
N GLY A 77 6.23 13.62 -12.49
CA GLY A 77 5.98 13.94 -13.89
C GLY A 77 5.90 15.46 -14.08
N SER A 78 5.96 15.94 -15.33
CA SER A 78 5.93 17.37 -15.61
C SER A 78 4.54 17.98 -15.38
N ASP A 79 3.50 17.18 -15.61
CA ASP A 79 2.10 17.50 -15.38
C ASP A 79 1.34 16.29 -14.81
N ILE A 80 0.01 16.40 -14.67
CA ILE A 80 -0.81 15.31 -14.14
C ILE A 80 -0.84 14.08 -15.05
N GLU A 81 -0.78 14.25 -16.37
CA GLU A 81 -0.89 13.15 -17.32
C GLU A 81 0.37 12.29 -17.28
N ASP A 82 1.55 12.92 -17.24
CA ASP A 82 2.83 12.23 -17.02
C ASP A 82 2.83 11.43 -15.72
N ARG A 83 2.30 12.02 -14.64
CA ARG A 83 2.21 11.36 -13.34
C ARG A 83 1.27 10.16 -13.37
N VAL A 84 0.15 10.25 -14.08
CA VAL A 84 -0.76 9.11 -14.28
C VAL A 84 -0.03 7.95 -14.95
N ILE A 85 0.77 8.21 -15.98
CA ILE A 85 1.56 7.16 -16.63
C ILE A 85 2.62 6.60 -15.67
N ALA A 86 3.29 7.47 -14.92
CA ALA A 86 4.28 7.05 -13.92
C ALA A 86 3.68 6.14 -12.83
N VAL A 87 2.40 6.32 -12.46
CA VAL A 87 1.69 5.40 -11.57
C VAL A 87 1.69 3.98 -12.16
N PHE A 88 1.25 3.78 -13.40
CA PHE A 88 1.18 2.44 -13.98
C PHE A 88 2.58 1.85 -14.25
N GLN A 89 3.56 2.68 -14.60
CA GLN A 89 4.90 2.20 -14.92
C GLN A 89 5.72 1.84 -13.68
N ASN A 90 5.59 2.59 -12.58
CA ASN A 90 6.48 2.47 -11.42
C ASN A 90 5.77 1.94 -10.17
N TYR A 91 4.48 2.20 -10.01
CA TYR A 91 3.69 1.79 -8.85
C TYR A 91 2.88 0.51 -9.14
N TRP A 92 2.05 0.57 -10.18
CA TRP A 92 1.17 -0.50 -10.64
C TRP A 92 1.73 -1.27 -11.85
N VAL A 93 2.95 -1.76 -11.68
CA VAL A 93 3.72 -2.46 -12.73
C VAL A 93 2.99 -3.69 -13.30
N GLY A 94 2.09 -4.29 -12.52
CA GLY A 94 1.20 -5.34 -12.98
C GLY A 94 -0.08 -5.32 -12.16
N MET A 95 -1.22 -5.31 -12.86
CA MET A 95 -2.53 -5.35 -12.24
C MET A 95 -3.16 -6.71 -12.51
N GLU A 96 -3.26 -7.53 -11.48
CA GLU A 96 -3.84 -8.86 -11.56
C GLU A 96 -5.32 -8.83 -11.16
N PHE A 97 -6.16 -9.60 -11.82
CA PHE A 97 -7.55 -9.77 -11.47
C PHE A 97 -8.08 -11.11 -11.97
N GLY A 98 -9.16 -11.60 -11.35
CA GLY A 98 -9.86 -12.78 -11.82
C GLY A 98 -11.26 -12.46 -12.25
N ILE A 99 -11.72 -13.19 -13.25
CA ILE A 99 -13.11 -13.16 -13.68
C ILE A 99 -13.77 -14.50 -13.42
N ASP A 100 -15.08 -14.48 -13.18
CA ASP A 100 -15.89 -15.69 -13.16
C ASP A 100 -16.32 -16.12 -14.57
N ALA A 101 -17.14 -17.18 -14.64
CA ALA A 101 -17.70 -17.67 -15.91
C ALA A 101 -18.64 -16.65 -16.60
N SER A 102 -19.16 -15.67 -15.87
CA SER A 102 -20.00 -14.59 -16.38
C SER A 102 -19.17 -13.45 -16.98
N GLY A 103 -17.87 -13.42 -16.72
CA GLY A 103 -16.97 -12.33 -17.07
C GLY A 103 -16.90 -11.23 -16.00
N ASP A 104 -17.47 -11.46 -14.81
CA ASP A 104 -17.45 -10.51 -13.70
C ASP A 104 -16.15 -10.59 -12.92
N VAL A 105 -15.59 -9.43 -12.58
CA VAL A 105 -14.35 -9.36 -11.79
C VAL A 105 -14.65 -9.73 -10.34
N ILE A 106 -14.12 -10.88 -9.90
CA ILE A 106 -14.39 -11.46 -8.57
C ILE A 106 -13.23 -11.28 -7.59
N TYR A 107 -12.03 -10.96 -8.08
CA TYR A 107 -10.91 -10.64 -7.21
C TYR A 107 -9.95 -9.68 -7.91
N LEU A 108 -9.24 -8.89 -7.10
CA LEU A 108 -8.13 -8.05 -7.52
C LEU A 108 -6.87 -8.56 -6.84
N GLY A 109 -5.86 -8.87 -7.63
CA GLY A 109 -4.54 -9.23 -7.15
C GLY A 109 -3.83 -8.01 -6.58
N VAL A 110 -3.11 -8.23 -5.50
CA VAL A 110 -2.33 -7.19 -4.84
C VAL A 110 -0.97 -7.09 -5.55
N PRO A 111 -0.60 -5.93 -6.11
CA PRO A 111 0.70 -5.74 -6.74
C PRO A 111 1.84 -6.08 -5.76
N GLU A 112 2.73 -6.99 -6.15
CA GLU A 112 3.88 -7.37 -5.31
C GLU A 112 5.11 -6.48 -5.52
N SER A 113 4.93 -5.17 -5.73
CA SER A 113 6.07 -4.24 -5.80
C SER A 113 6.52 -3.81 -4.39
N GLU A 114 7.82 -3.53 -4.23
CA GLU A 114 8.34 -2.95 -2.97
C GLU A 114 7.65 -1.64 -2.64
N LEU A 115 7.40 -0.82 -3.67
CA LEU A 115 6.73 0.46 -3.54
C LEU A 115 5.30 0.30 -3.02
N PHE A 116 4.54 -0.66 -3.57
CA PHE A 116 3.20 -0.97 -3.11
C PHE A 116 3.18 -1.42 -1.65
N ARG A 117 4.15 -2.24 -1.22
CA ARG A 117 4.27 -2.67 0.19
C ARG A 117 4.54 -1.50 1.14
N LYS A 118 5.37 -0.54 0.73
CA LYS A 118 5.61 0.69 1.51
C LYS A 118 4.33 1.52 1.59
N THR A 119 3.63 1.71 0.47
CA THR A 119 2.36 2.44 0.44
C THR A 119 1.31 1.76 1.30
N SER A 120 1.17 0.44 1.24
CA SER A 120 0.19 -0.28 2.06
C SER A 120 0.40 -0.13 3.56
N VAL A 121 1.64 0.13 4.01
CA VAL A 121 1.94 0.46 5.41
C VAL A 121 1.60 1.93 5.70
N LEU A 122 1.94 2.85 4.79
CA LEU A 122 1.54 4.25 4.89
C LEU A 122 0.01 4.42 4.91
N ASP A 123 -0.73 3.62 4.16
CA ASP A 123 -2.19 3.62 4.12
C ASP A 123 -2.81 3.32 5.49
N TYR A 124 -2.18 2.41 6.23
CA TYR A 124 -2.58 2.08 7.60
C TYR A 124 -2.22 3.20 8.59
N MET A 125 -1.08 3.86 8.39
CA MET A 125 -0.64 4.97 9.24
C MET A 125 -1.46 6.25 9.01
N TYR A 126 -1.86 6.50 7.76
CA TYR A 126 -2.59 7.68 7.32
C TYR A 126 -3.80 7.27 6.47
N PRO A 127 -4.84 6.71 7.10
CA PRO A 127 -6.05 6.34 6.39
C PRO A 127 -6.73 7.56 5.78
N VAL A 128 -7.22 7.38 4.55
CA VAL A 128 -7.92 8.42 3.79
C VAL A 128 -9.37 8.09 3.49
N ASN A 129 -9.71 6.82 3.69
CA ASN A 129 -11.04 6.24 3.60
C ASN A 129 -11.11 5.08 4.61
N GLU A 130 -12.32 4.57 4.82
CA GLU A 130 -12.58 3.45 5.75
C GLU A 130 -11.95 2.12 5.31
N HIS A 131 -11.51 2.05 4.05
CA HIS A 131 -10.93 0.86 3.45
C HIS A 131 -9.41 0.81 3.54
N TYR A 132 -8.74 1.85 4.05
CA TYR A 132 -7.28 1.92 4.16
C TYR A 132 -6.58 1.62 2.82
N MET A 133 -7.15 2.12 1.71
CA MET A 133 -6.60 1.94 0.37
C MET A 133 -6.53 3.28 -0.35
N TRP A 134 -5.34 3.84 -0.47
CA TRP A 134 -5.10 5.12 -1.15
C TRP A 134 -5.37 5.07 -2.66
N TRP A 135 -5.46 3.86 -3.21
CA TRP A 135 -5.69 3.60 -4.63
C TRP A 135 -7.06 3.00 -4.91
N LEU A 136 -7.89 2.76 -3.89
CA LEU A 136 -9.22 2.19 -4.05
C LEU A 136 -10.24 2.98 -3.24
N GLN A 137 -11.01 3.82 -3.93
CA GLN A 137 -12.16 4.46 -3.31
C GLN A 137 -13.30 3.45 -3.08
N ASP A 138 -13.53 2.57 -4.06
CA ASP A 138 -14.57 1.53 -4.03
C ASP A 138 -14.18 0.37 -4.96
N PHE A 139 -14.34 -0.87 -4.47
CA PHE A 139 -14.01 -2.08 -5.22
C PHE A 139 -14.77 -2.18 -6.54
N ALA A 140 -16.08 -1.87 -6.53
CA ALA A 140 -16.92 -2.01 -7.72
C ALA A 140 -16.46 -1.07 -8.84
N SER A 141 -15.97 0.12 -8.48
CA SER A 141 -15.44 1.10 -9.42
C SER A 141 -14.16 0.60 -10.11
N LEU A 142 -13.22 0.02 -9.36
CA LEU A 142 -11.99 -0.54 -9.94
C LEU A 142 -12.26 -1.83 -10.73
N ALA A 143 -13.18 -2.68 -10.27
CA ALA A 143 -13.63 -3.86 -11.01
C ALA A 143 -14.17 -3.48 -12.41
N LYS A 144 -14.98 -2.43 -12.51
CA LYS A 144 -15.46 -1.88 -13.79
C LYS A 144 -14.34 -1.39 -14.69
N CYS A 145 -13.28 -0.81 -14.12
CA CYS A 145 -12.12 -0.37 -14.89
C CYS A 145 -11.42 -1.57 -15.55
N TYR A 146 -11.24 -2.67 -14.82
CA TYR A 146 -10.66 -3.91 -15.35
C TYR A 146 -11.53 -4.58 -16.40
N GLN A 147 -12.86 -4.64 -16.19
CA GLN A 147 -13.79 -5.13 -17.20
C GLN A 147 -13.71 -4.30 -18.48
N SER A 148 -13.64 -2.98 -18.36
CA SER A 148 -13.49 -2.07 -19.50
C SER A 148 -12.17 -2.32 -20.23
N TYR A 149 -11.06 -2.48 -19.50
CA TYR A 149 -9.78 -2.82 -20.13
C TYR A 149 -9.84 -4.16 -20.87
N LEU A 150 -10.45 -5.18 -20.27
CA LEU A 150 -10.57 -6.50 -20.90
C LEU A 150 -11.41 -6.43 -22.18
N GLN A 151 -12.46 -5.61 -22.21
CA GLN A 151 -13.26 -5.38 -23.40
C GLN A 151 -12.43 -4.67 -24.49
N LEU A 152 -11.73 -3.58 -24.14
CA LEU A 152 -10.83 -2.90 -25.07
C LEU A 152 -9.72 -3.83 -25.58
N SER A 153 -9.19 -4.73 -24.75
CA SER A 153 -8.20 -5.73 -25.16
C SER A 153 -8.73 -6.64 -26.26
N LYS A 154 -10.00 -7.08 -26.17
CA LYS A 154 -10.65 -7.89 -27.22
C LYS A 154 -10.89 -7.11 -28.50
N GLU A 155 -11.19 -5.81 -28.40
CA GLU A 155 -11.54 -4.96 -29.55
C GLU A 155 -10.30 -4.40 -30.26
N GLU A 156 -9.31 -3.93 -29.51
CA GLU A 156 -8.14 -3.21 -30.01
C GLU A 156 -6.84 -4.04 -29.93
N GLY A 157 -6.89 -5.25 -29.38
CA GLY A 157 -5.72 -6.12 -29.23
C GLY A 157 -4.74 -5.67 -28.14
N LEU A 158 -5.23 -4.99 -27.09
CA LEU A 158 -4.37 -4.54 -25.99
C LEU A 158 -3.77 -5.73 -25.22
N PRO A 159 -2.53 -5.61 -24.72
CA PRO A 159 -1.87 -6.69 -23.98
C PRO A 159 -2.63 -7.08 -22.71
N VAL A 160 -2.89 -8.37 -22.57
CA VAL A 160 -3.35 -9.04 -21.35
C VAL A 160 -2.61 -10.38 -21.26
N GLU A 161 -2.02 -10.65 -20.10
CA GLU A 161 -1.35 -11.91 -19.80
C GLU A 161 -2.31 -12.82 -19.01
N THR A 162 -2.30 -14.12 -19.31
CA THR A 162 -2.95 -15.12 -18.46
C THR A 162 -1.95 -15.58 -17.41
N VAL A 163 -2.36 -15.55 -16.14
CA VAL A 163 -1.53 -15.99 -15.01
C VAL A 163 -2.06 -17.32 -14.50
N GLU A 164 -1.23 -18.36 -14.48
CA GLU A 164 -1.57 -19.60 -13.79
C GLU A 164 -1.43 -19.39 -12.28
N ARG A 165 -2.55 -19.49 -11.57
CA ARG A 165 -2.55 -19.37 -10.11
C ARG A 165 -2.11 -20.70 -9.49
N LYS A 166 -1.03 -20.69 -8.73
CA LYS A 166 -0.60 -21.88 -7.97
C LYS A 166 -1.66 -22.22 -6.93
N GLU A 167 -2.07 -23.48 -6.85
CA GLU A 167 -3.17 -24.07 -6.05
C GLU A 167 -3.22 -23.70 -4.54
N LYS A 168 -2.26 -22.97 -3.99
CA LYS A 168 -2.19 -22.66 -2.55
C LYS A 168 -3.15 -21.59 -2.06
N ASP A 169 -3.86 -20.90 -2.95
CA ASP A 169 -4.95 -19.98 -2.59
C ASP A 169 -6.28 -20.75 -2.61
N GLU A 170 -6.65 -21.36 -1.49
CA GLU A 170 -7.83 -22.23 -1.27
C GLU A 170 -9.21 -21.55 -1.41
N LEU A 171 -9.36 -20.55 -2.28
CA LEU A 171 -10.66 -20.03 -2.69
C LEU A 171 -11.17 -20.84 -3.89
N ARG A 172 -11.72 -22.01 -3.53
CA ARG A 172 -12.60 -22.90 -4.30
C ARG A 172 -13.33 -22.19 -5.45
N ASN A 173 -12.89 -22.42 -6.68
CA ASN A 173 -13.75 -22.56 -7.86
C ASN A 173 -12.91 -23.07 -9.04
N ASP A 174 -13.36 -24.15 -9.66
CA ASP A 174 -12.61 -25.03 -10.57
C ASP A 174 -12.21 -24.40 -11.93
N ASN A 175 -12.34 -23.09 -12.14
CA ASN A 175 -12.09 -22.43 -13.43
C ASN A 175 -11.52 -21.00 -13.35
N ASN A 176 -10.90 -20.61 -12.23
CA ASN A 176 -10.43 -19.23 -12.05
C ASN A 176 -9.18 -18.92 -12.90
N MET A 177 -9.37 -18.50 -14.15
CA MET A 177 -8.32 -17.84 -14.93
C MET A 177 -8.02 -16.47 -14.32
N ALA A 178 -6.75 -16.23 -14.02
CA ALA A 178 -6.25 -14.93 -13.64
C ALA A 178 -5.73 -14.19 -14.87
N TYR A 179 -6.00 -12.90 -14.93
CA TYR A 179 -5.49 -12.01 -15.95
C TYR A 179 -4.57 -10.99 -15.31
N ARG A 180 -3.54 -10.59 -16.04
CA ARG A 180 -2.62 -9.53 -15.65
C ARG A 180 -2.51 -8.51 -16.76
N ILE A 181 -2.70 -7.25 -16.39
CA ILE A 181 -2.43 -6.11 -17.26
C ILE A 181 -1.04 -5.58 -16.93
N PRO A 182 -0.08 -5.62 -17.86
CA PRO A 182 1.21 -4.99 -17.66
C PRO A 182 1.02 -3.48 -17.50
N GLY A 183 1.60 -2.89 -16.46
CA GLY A 183 1.52 -1.44 -16.25
C GLY A 183 2.10 -0.64 -17.43
N SER A 184 3.12 -1.20 -18.11
CA SER A 184 3.69 -0.65 -19.34
C SER A 184 2.74 -0.66 -20.55
N ALA A 185 1.65 -1.44 -20.52
CA ALA A 185 0.63 -1.46 -21.55
C ALA A 185 -0.41 -0.33 -21.38
N ILE A 186 -0.44 0.33 -20.23
CA ILE A 186 -1.37 1.42 -19.97
C ILE A 186 -0.84 2.71 -20.59
N THR A 187 -1.43 3.12 -21.71
CA THR A 187 -1.26 4.46 -22.26
C THR A 187 -2.22 5.44 -21.61
N LEU A 188 -2.03 6.74 -21.84
CA LEU A 188 -2.94 7.77 -21.31
C LEU A 188 -4.35 7.63 -21.90
N GLU A 189 -4.42 7.33 -23.20
CA GLU A 189 -5.69 7.11 -23.88
C GLU A 189 -6.41 5.89 -23.29
N THR A 190 -5.69 4.78 -23.11
CA THR A 190 -6.23 3.57 -22.48
C THR A 190 -6.70 3.84 -21.05
N ALA A 191 -5.93 4.59 -20.26
CA ALA A 191 -6.31 4.95 -18.90
C ALA A 191 -7.60 5.79 -18.87
N LYS A 192 -7.74 6.74 -19.80
CA LYS A 192 -8.95 7.56 -19.93
C LYS A 192 -10.16 6.75 -20.36
N LYS A 193 -10.02 5.89 -21.39
CA LYS A 193 -11.13 5.04 -21.89
C LYS A 193 -11.63 4.03 -20.85
N THR A 194 -10.76 3.54 -19.99
CA THR A 194 -11.09 2.50 -19.00
C THR A 194 -11.46 3.05 -17.62
N GLY A 195 -11.34 4.36 -17.38
CA GLY A 195 -11.56 4.98 -16.07
C GLY A 195 -10.38 4.85 -15.10
N LEU A 196 -9.31 4.13 -15.47
CA LEU A 196 -8.09 4.01 -14.69
C LEU A 196 -7.40 5.38 -14.45
N TYR A 197 -7.64 6.37 -15.31
CA TYR A 197 -7.15 7.73 -15.14
C TYR A 197 -7.59 8.34 -13.79
N ASP A 198 -8.88 8.27 -13.46
CA ASP A 198 -9.42 8.86 -12.23
C ASP A 198 -8.90 8.16 -10.99
N VAL A 199 -8.70 6.84 -11.08
CA VAL A 199 -8.08 6.03 -10.02
C VAL A 199 -6.64 6.49 -9.77
N ALA A 200 -5.84 6.67 -10.83
CA ALA A 200 -4.47 7.17 -10.70
C ALA A 200 -4.42 8.60 -10.14
N VAL A 201 -5.32 9.48 -10.58
CA VAL A 201 -5.44 10.85 -10.05
C VAL A 201 -5.80 10.85 -8.56
N TYR A 202 -6.70 9.96 -8.12
CA TYR A 202 -7.04 9.81 -6.71
C TYR A 202 -5.83 9.39 -5.86
N LEU A 203 -5.06 8.41 -6.34
CA LEU A 203 -3.81 7.99 -5.69
C LEU A 203 -2.80 9.15 -5.62
N ILE A 204 -2.57 9.84 -6.73
CA ILE A 204 -1.65 10.99 -6.82
C ILE A 204 -2.01 12.06 -5.78
N ASN A 205 -3.26 12.49 -5.76
CA ASN A 205 -3.73 13.51 -4.81
C ASN A 205 -3.58 13.06 -3.36
N THR A 206 -3.81 11.76 -3.11
CA THR A 206 -3.65 11.17 -1.80
C THR A 206 -2.19 11.16 -1.34
N VAL A 207 -1.27 10.76 -2.21
CA VAL A 207 0.18 10.80 -1.95
C VAL A 207 0.64 12.23 -1.67
N ASP A 208 0.21 13.20 -2.48
CA ASP A 208 0.59 14.60 -2.32
C ASP A 208 0.12 15.18 -0.98
N ARG A 209 -1.12 14.86 -0.57
CA ARG A 209 -1.66 15.26 0.73
C ARG A 209 -0.87 14.62 1.86
N CYS A 210 -0.69 13.29 1.83
CA CYS A 210 0.01 12.57 2.89
C CYS A 210 1.46 13.08 3.04
N ARG A 211 2.15 13.29 1.91
CA ARG A 211 3.49 13.87 1.87
C ARG A 211 3.53 15.23 2.55
N ARG A 212 2.61 16.13 2.20
CA ARG A 212 2.53 17.46 2.81
C ARG A 212 2.36 17.38 4.33
N ASP A 213 1.51 16.48 4.80
CA ASP A 213 1.24 16.32 6.24
C ASP A 213 2.44 15.74 6.99
N ILE A 214 3.10 14.72 6.43
CA ILE A 214 4.31 14.12 7.02
C ILE A 214 5.43 15.15 7.09
N ILE A 215 5.73 15.83 5.97
CA ILE A 215 6.81 16.82 5.90
C ILE A 215 6.56 17.95 6.89
N LYS A 216 5.34 18.51 6.91
CA LYS A 216 4.97 19.56 7.85
C LYS A 216 5.19 19.13 9.30
N ARG A 217 4.79 17.91 9.66
CA ARG A 217 4.99 17.38 11.03
C ARG A 217 6.47 17.23 11.37
N VAL A 218 7.28 16.66 10.47
CA VAL A 218 8.72 16.47 10.71
C VAL A 218 9.44 17.82 10.82
N GLU A 219 9.25 18.73 9.88
CA GLU A 219 9.93 20.04 9.86
C GLU A 219 9.49 20.96 11.02
N SER A 220 8.20 20.94 11.39
CA SER A 220 7.71 21.73 12.54
C SER A 220 8.32 21.28 13.86
N ARG A 221 8.75 20.02 13.97
CA ARG A 221 9.39 19.48 15.17
C ARG A 221 10.87 19.84 15.24
N ASP A 222 11.57 19.71 14.12
CA ASP A 222 12.99 20.07 14.05
C ASP A 222 13.16 21.58 14.36
N SER A 223 12.34 22.44 13.77
CA SER A 223 12.33 23.89 14.10
C SER A 223 11.96 24.20 15.54
N PHE A 224 11.07 23.43 16.17
CA PHE A 224 10.74 23.60 17.59
C PHE A 224 11.91 23.20 18.50
N ALA A 225 12.61 22.11 18.17
CA ALA A 225 13.80 21.69 18.90
C ALA A 225 14.93 22.71 18.77
N ASP A 226 15.16 23.25 17.57
CA ASP A 226 16.17 24.29 17.33
C ASP A 226 15.89 25.56 18.13
N ASN A 227 14.62 26.00 18.21
CA ASN A 227 14.26 27.18 19.00
C ASN A 227 14.34 26.97 20.53
N LEU A 228 14.22 25.72 21.01
CA LEU A 228 14.30 25.40 22.45
C LEU A 228 15.73 25.27 22.96
N PHE A 229 16.65 24.83 22.11
CA PHE A 229 18.01 24.46 22.50
C PHE A 229 19.10 25.26 21.75
N GLY A 230 18.72 26.14 20.81
CA GLY A 230 19.64 26.86 19.93
C GLY A 230 20.27 28.15 20.49
N ASP A 231 19.80 28.68 21.63
CA ASP A 231 20.21 30.01 22.12
C ASP A 231 21.27 30.02 23.24
N ASP A 232 21.77 28.86 23.71
CA ASP A 232 22.70 28.82 24.86
C ASP A 232 24.21 28.84 24.51
N ASN A 233 24.60 29.22 23.29
CA ASN A 233 26.02 29.23 22.85
C ASN A 233 26.49 30.52 22.16
N SER A 234 25.92 31.69 22.48
CA SER A 234 26.41 33.00 22.02
C SER A 234 26.91 33.88 23.16
#